data_AF-A0A345IHH8-F1
#
_entry.id   AF-A0A345IHH8-F1
#
_cell.length_a   1.000
_cell.length_b   1.000
_cell.length_c   1.000
_cell.angle_alpha   90.00
_cell.angle_beta   90.00
_cell.angle_gamma   90.00
#
_symmetry.space_group_name_H-M   'P 1'
#
loop_
_entity.id
_entity.type
_entity.pdbx_description
1 polymer ?
#
loop_
_entity_poly.entity_id
_entity_poly.type
_entity_poly.pdbx_seq_one_letter_code
_entity_poly.pdbx_strand_id
1 'polypeptide(L)' 'MNVIRHFSDTRTGEGRVRFLITQGRVRLVAEGPGWSHESSHATLHDAATFLAAVSQLPHTLYLEALDELERRLSLEQAA' A
#
# COMPACT_ATOMS: atom_id res chain seq x y z
N MET A 1 -3.91 6.15 22.44
CA MET A 1 -4.38 5.11 21.51
C MET A 1 -3.73 5.36 20.16
N ASN A 2 -2.82 4.50 19.70
CA ASN A 2 -2.23 4.62 18.35
C ASN A 2 -3.24 4.07 17.34
N VAL A 3 -4.00 4.95 16.70
CA VAL A 3 -4.92 4.58 15.62
C VAL A 3 -4.11 4.27 14.38
N ILE A 4 -4.14 3.01 13.95
CA ILE A 4 -3.64 2.58 12.64
C ILE A 4 -4.85 2.56 11.71
N ARG A 5 -4.90 3.49 10.77
CA ARG A 5 -5.95 3.52 9.74
C ARG A 5 -5.49 2.69 8.55
N HIS A 6 -6.21 1.63 8.23
CA HIS A 6 -5.98 0.86 7.00
C HIS A 6 -6.54 1.64 5.81
N PHE A 7 -5.65 2.34 5.09
CA PHE A 7 -6.04 3.16 3.95
C PHE A 7 -6.41 2.30 2.74
N SER A 8 -5.59 1.31 2.41
CA SER A 8 -5.91 0.27 1.42
C SER A 8 -5.30 -1.08 1.80
N ASP A 9 -5.92 -2.16 1.32
CA ASP A 9 -5.52 -3.55 1.58
C ASP A 9 -5.91 -4.41 0.37
N THR A 10 -4.96 -4.58 -0.54
CA THR A 10 -5.11 -5.37 -1.76
C THR A 10 -4.55 -6.76 -1.51
N ARG A 11 -5.33 -7.80 -1.83
CA ARG A 11 -4.94 -9.20 -1.66
C ARG A 11 -5.24 -9.99 -2.93
N THR A 12 -4.22 -10.67 -3.43
CA THR A 12 -4.32 -11.61 -4.57
C THR A 12 -3.85 -12.99 -4.14
N GLY A 13 -3.88 -13.96 -5.06
CA GLY A 13 -3.23 -15.25 -4.85
C GLY A 13 -1.69 -15.18 -4.77
N GLU A 14 -1.09 -14.09 -5.22
CA GLU A 14 0.36 -13.91 -5.31
C GLU A 14 0.95 -13.16 -4.10
N GLY A 15 0.11 -12.47 -3.34
CA GLY A 15 0.54 -11.71 -2.17
C GLY A 15 -0.47 -10.66 -1.72
N ARG A 16 0.03 -9.69 -0.96
CA ARG A 16 -0.78 -8.63 -0.35
C ARG A 16 0.01 -7.33 -0.25
N VAL A 17 -0.65 -6.21 -0.55
CA VAL A 17 -0.12 -4.87 -0.39
C VAL A 17 -1.06 -4.06 0.50
N ARG A 18 -0.49 -3.36 1.48
CA ARG A 18 -1.23 -2.51 2.42
C ARG A 18 -0.59 -1.13 2.53
N PHE A 19 -1.43 -0.12 2.50
CA PHE A 19 -1.07 1.24 2.87
C PHE A 19 -1.77 1.58 4.20
N LEU A 20 -0.98 1.81 5.25
CA LEU A 20 -1.49 2.09 6.59
C LEU A 20 -1.10 3.51 6.97
N ILE A 21 -2.05 4.31 7.46
CA ILE A 21 -1.78 5.64 7.99
C ILE A 21 -1.63 5.52 9.51
N THR A 22 -0.48 5.94 10.02
CA THR A 22 -0.17 5.93 11.46
C THR A 22 0.59 7.19 11.82
N GLN A 23 0.07 7.97 12.78
CA GLN A 23 0.73 9.18 13.28
C GLN A 23 1.17 10.16 12.18
N GLY A 24 0.34 10.36 11.14
CA GLY A 24 0.64 11.25 10.02
C GLY A 24 1.70 10.72 9.03
N ARG A 25 2.15 9.46 9.19
CA ARG A 25 3.02 8.77 8.23
C ARG A 25 2.26 7.63 7.55
N VAL A 26 2.78 7.23 6.39
CA VAL A 26 2.29 6.06 5.66
C VAL A 26 3.27 4.90 5.88
N ARG A 27 2.74 3.74 6.25
CA ARG A 27 3.48 2.48 6.29
C ARG A 27 3.02 1.65 5.11
N LEU A 28 3.96 1.33 4.24
CA LEU A 28 3.76 0.41 3.12
C LEU A 28 4.22 -0.98 3.55
N VAL A 29 3.32 -1.96 3.43
CA VAL A 29 3.63 -3.37 3.67
C VAL A 29 3.28 -4.16 2.42
N ALA A 30 4.25 -4.87 1.85
CA ALA A 30 4.05 -5.77 0.73
C ALA A 30 4.60 -7.15 1.09
N GLU A 31 3.84 -8.21 0.90
CA GLU A 31 4.25 -9.56 1.30
C GLU A 31 3.70 -10.62 0.35
N GLY A 32 4.44 -11.72 0.22
CA GLY A 32 4.06 -12.89 -0.57
C GLY A 32 4.89 -14.12 -0.19
N PRO A 33 4.76 -15.23 -0.92
CA PRO A 33 5.47 -16.47 -0.60
C PRO A 33 7.00 -16.28 -0.61
N GLY A 34 7.63 -16.35 0.57
CA GLY A 34 9.08 -16.26 0.71
C GLY A 34 9.66 -14.85 0.63
N TRP A 35 8.83 -13.80 0.58
CA TRP A 35 9.30 -12.41 0.59
C TRP A 35 8.36 -11.50 1.38
N SER A 36 8.94 -10.47 1.98
CA SER A 36 8.19 -9.40 2.63
C SER A 36 8.99 -8.11 2.58
N HIS A 37 8.28 -7.00 2.48
CA HIS A 37 8.82 -5.66 2.44
C HIS A 37 7.99 -4.76 3.35
N GLU A 38 8.68 -3.93 4.11
CA GLU A 38 8.06 -2.92 4.96
C GLU A 38 8.86 -1.62 4.89
N SER A 39 8.16 -0.50 4.73
CA SER A 39 8.78 0.83 4.69
C SER A 39 7.82 1.90 5.22
N SER A 40 8.38 3.03 5.66
CA SER A 40 7.61 4.18 6.13
C SER A 40 7.92 5.42 5.28
N HIS A 41 6.87 6.13 4.91
CA HIS A 41 6.87 7.23 3.96
C HIS A 41 6.15 8.44 4.55
N ALA A 42 6.46 9.64 4.05
CA ALA A 42 5.79 10.85 4.49
C ALA A 42 4.35 10.91 3.96
N THR A 43 4.14 10.50 2.71
CA THR A 43 2.83 10.57 2.05
C THR A 43 2.42 9.25 1.38
N LEU A 44 1.14 9.15 1.00
CA LEU A 44 0.64 8.02 0.19
C LEU A 44 1.29 8.00 -1.19
N HIS A 45 1.56 9.18 -1.75
CA HIS A 45 2.23 9.33 -3.04
C HIS A 45 3.65 8.74 -3.00
N ASP A 46 4.45 9.12 -2.00
CA ASP A 46 5.81 8.58 -1.83
C ASP A 46 5.80 7.05 -1.67
N ALA A 47 4.85 6.53 -0.89
CA ALA A 47 4.68 5.09 -0.71
C ALA A 47 4.31 4.38 -2.04
N ALA A 48 3.42 4.98 -2.84
CA ALA A 48 3.01 4.43 -4.13
C ALA A 48 4.17 4.44 -5.14
N THR A 49 4.95 5.52 -5.18
CA THR A 49 6.19 5.59 -5.98
C THR A 49 7.19 4.54 -5.54
N PHE A 50 7.37 4.35 -4.23
CA PHE A 50 8.28 3.33 -3.71
C PHE A 50 7.82 1.90 -4.05
N LEU A 51 6.52 1.66 -4.15
CA LEU A 51 5.99 0.32 -4.47
C LEU A 51 6.59 -0.22 -5.79
N ALA A 52 6.85 0.65 -6.77
CA ALA A 52 7.49 0.27 -8.03
C ALA A 52 8.96 -0.17 -7.88
N ALA A 53 9.62 0.14 -6.77
CA ALA A 53 10.99 -0.28 -6.46
C ALA A 53 11.07 -1.62 -5.70
N VAL A 54 9.93 -2.22 -5.32
CA VAL A 54 9.90 -3.52 -4.63
C VAL A 54 10.13 -4.64 -5.65
N SER A 55 11.36 -5.13 -5.73
CA SER A 55 11.80 -6.06 -6.78
C SER A 55 11.07 -7.41 -6.80
N GLN A 56 10.57 -7.87 -5.65
CA GLN A 56 9.87 -9.15 -5.53
C GLN A 56 8.36 -9.03 -5.75
N LEU A 57 7.85 -7.82 -5.99
CA LEU A 57 6.42 -7.57 -6.12
C LEU A 57 5.92 -8.05 -7.50
N PRO A 58 4.97 -9.01 -7.55
CA PRO A 58 4.36 -9.43 -8.81
C PRO A 58 3.67 -8.26 -9.51
N HIS A 59 3.78 -8.21 -10.84
CA HIS A 59 3.24 -7.09 -11.63
C HIS A 59 1.72 -6.93 -11.48
N THR A 60 0.98 -8.03 -11.43
CA THR A 60 -0.48 -8.01 -11.22
C THR A 60 -0.84 -7.41 -9.86
N LEU A 61 -0.15 -7.85 -8.79
CA LEU A 61 -0.35 -7.31 -7.45
C LEU A 61 0.04 -5.83 -7.35
N TYR A 62 1.06 -5.39 -8.08
CA TYR A 62 1.42 -3.98 -8.19
C TYR A 62 0.28 -3.14 -8.80
N LEU A 63 -0.26 -3.56 -9.94
CA LEU A 63 -1.34 -2.83 -10.62
C LEU A 63 -2.61 -2.78 -9.76
N GLU A 64 -3.06 -3.92 -9.22
CA GLU A 64 -4.25 -3.96 -8.37
C GLU A 64 -4.08 -3.12 -7.08
N ALA A 65 -2.87 -3.02 -6.55
CA ALA A 65 -2.59 -2.18 -5.39
C ALA A 65 -2.70 -0.68 -5.70
N LEU A 66 -2.25 -0.27 -6.89
CA LEU A 66 -2.38 1.12 -7.34
C LEU A 66 -3.82 1.48 -7.68
N ASP A 67 -4.54 0.61 -8.40
CA ASP A 67 -5.95 0.84 -8.74
C ASP A 67 -6.80 0.99 -7.47
N GLU A 68 -6.60 0.13 -6.47
CA GLU A 68 -7.31 0.23 -5.20
C GLU A 68 -6.92 1.51 -4.43
N LEU A 69 -5.65 1.90 -4.46
CA LEU A 69 -5.19 3.13 -3.82
C LEU A 69 -5.84 4.37 -4.46
N GLU A 70 -5.86 4.46 -5.79
CA GLU A 70 -6.49 5.55 -6.53
C GLU A 70 -8.00 5.61 -6.29
N ARG A 71 -8.67 4.45 -6.28
CA ARG A 71 -10.09 4.34 -5.95
C ARG A 71 -10.39 4.89 -4.56
N ARG A 72 -9.59 4.52 -3.56
CA ARG A 72 -9.72 5.02 -2.17
C ARG A 72 -9.49 6.52 -2.07
N LEU A 73 -8.46 7.04 -2.75
CA LEU A 73 -8.16 8.48 -2.80
C LEU A 73 -9.32 9.27 -3.39
N SER A 74 -9.93 8.75 -4.45
CA SER A 74 -11.09 9.37 -5.11
C SER A 74 -12.31 9.43 -4.18
N LEU A 75 -12.55 8.36 -3.41
CA LEU A 75 -13.64 8.32 -2.44
C LEU A 75 -13.44 9.29 -1.27
N GLU A 76 -12.21 9.47 -0.78
CA GLU A 76 -11.94 10.43 0.30
C GLU A 76 -12.02 11.90 -0.14
N GLN A 77 -11.75 12.20 -1.41
CA GLN A 77 -11.93 13.56 -1.94
C GLN A 77 -13.40 13.93 -2.15
N ALA A 78 -14.28 12.93 -2.31
CA ALA A 78 -15.71 13.12 -2.51
C ALA A 78 -16.52 13.16 -1.19
N ALA A 79 -15.89 12.87 -0.05
CA ALA A 79 -16.51 12.80 1.28
C ALA A 79 -16.24 14.07 2.10
#